data_AF-A0A261F086-F1
#
_entry.id   AF-A0A261F086-F1
#
_cell.length_a   1.000
_cell.length_b   1.000
_cell.length_c   1.000
_cell.angle_alpha   90.00
_cell.angle_beta   90.00
_cell.angle_gamma   90.00
#
_symmetry.space_group_name_H-M   'P 1'
#
loop_
_entity.id
_entity.type
_entity.pdbx_description
1 polymer ?
#
loop_
_entity_poly.entity_id
_entity_poly.type
_entity_poly.pdbx_seq_one_letter_code
_entity_poly.pdbx_strand_id
1 'polypeptide(L)'
;MSVGRDAADEDAKGSAAGEGLVEEEAVGEGAAGDAAGEGAVADAGTSGADDSETGVADEGVSQTDDAAGTGSDTNVVEDSAVEDADTVHDAGNAGDSGGAAVNADSGFDESKATLNEMYDHLRHSTDTAELDAFAMRPLPDPKDAAAFSRATALLEAVAGNLHTSVEKRIYLAESMRFPNILVKLSSDPDETVRAAVAANTDDKNWLVGLLTKDPDVSVRESALKNKQTSWKMRMEGAEDPQIGPETLDFLAQMGLEEDFKGPAVLAAMVRRAVALNPNASEDTLHRLAQDSVPDVRHAAEQHLSEQHLLQ
;
A
#
# COMPACT_ATOMS: atom_id res chain seq x y z
N MET A 1 -23.74 -33.44 54.42
CA MET A 1 -22.91 -33.30 55.64
C MET A 1 -22.06 -34.57 55.77
N SER A 2 -20.77 -34.40 56.12
CA SER A 2 -19.61 -35.30 55.95
C SER A 2 -19.14 -35.41 54.49
N VAL A 3 -18.14 -34.67 53.97
CA VAL A 3 -16.79 -34.28 54.45
C VAL A 3 -16.02 -35.51 54.94
N GLY A 4 -14.92 -35.97 54.35
CA GLY A 4 -13.96 -35.38 53.42
C GLY A 4 -12.54 -35.71 53.93
N ARG A 5 -11.59 -35.87 53.00
CA ARG A 5 -10.11 -35.84 53.10
C ARG A 5 -9.45 -37.16 52.67
N ASP A 6 -8.61 -37.05 51.64
CA ASP A 6 -7.22 -37.47 51.74
C ASP A 6 -6.36 -36.67 50.74
N ALA A 7 -5.19 -36.27 51.21
CA ALA A 7 -4.13 -35.53 50.54
C ALA A 7 -2.77 -36.09 51.02
N ALA A 8 -1.71 -35.75 50.28
CA ALA A 8 -0.29 -36.09 50.43
C ALA A 8 0.12 -37.41 49.74
N ASP A 9 0.92 -37.46 48.67
CA ASP A 9 2.22 -36.81 48.34
C ASP A 9 3.39 -37.36 49.18
N GLU A 10 4.34 -38.04 48.51
CA GLU A 10 5.79 -38.00 48.80
C GLU A 10 6.61 -38.88 47.82
N ASP A 11 7.41 -38.19 47.00
CA ASP A 11 8.82 -38.42 46.63
C ASP A 11 9.45 -39.82 46.58
N ALA A 12 10.14 -40.12 45.48
CA ALA A 12 11.56 -40.54 45.48
C ALA A 12 12.20 -40.59 44.07
N LYS A 13 13.26 -39.81 43.90
CA LYS A 13 14.23 -39.84 42.78
C LYS A 13 15.19 -41.02 42.88
N GLY A 14 15.68 -41.50 41.72
CA GLY A 14 17.03 -42.06 41.60
C GLY A 14 17.24 -42.99 40.40
N SER A 15 18.04 -42.56 39.42
CA SER A 15 19.21 -43.32 38.93
C SER A 15 19.95 -42.54 37.85
N ALA A 16 21.27 -42.64 37.90
CA ALA A 16 22.26 -41.86 37.17
C ALA A 16 22.98 -42.69 36.08
N ALA A 17 23.72 -41.95 35.24
CA ALA A 17 25.10 -42.21 34.78
C ALA A 17 25.38 -42.91 33.43
N GLY A 18 26.39 -42.34 32.75
CA GLY A 18 27.18 -42.85 31.61
C GLY A 18 27.29 -41.80 30.48
N GLU A 19 28.10 -40.74 30.53
CA GLU A 19 29.58 -40.59 30.47
C GLU A 19 30.29 -41.13 29.20
N GLY A 20 31.07 -40.23 28.54
CA GLY A 20 32.10 -40.53 27.52
C GLY A 20 32.24 -39.44 26.42
N LEU A 21 32.94 -38.32 26.69
CA LEU A 21 34.30 -37.95 26.22
C LEU A 21 34.40 -37.57 24.71
N VAL A 22 34.28 -36.29 24.32
CA VAL A 22 35.31 -35.23 24.07
C VAL A 22 36.66 -35.66 23.47
N GLU A 23 37.00 -35.11 22.29
CA GLU A 23 38.27 -34.41 22.03
C GLU A 23 38.19 -33.50 20.78
N GLU A 24 38.71 -32.28 20.94
CA GLU A 24 38.93 -31.20 19.95
C GLU A 24 40.08 -31.52 18.99
N GLU A 25 40.08 -30.96 17.77
CA GLU A 25 41.04 -29.90 17.39
C GLU A 25 40.76 -29.32 16.00
N ALA A 26 41.14 -28.05 15.85
CA ALA A 26 40.87 -27.12 14.77
C ALA A 26 42.03 -26.98 13.78
N VAL A 27 41.74 -26.65 12.51
CA VAL A 27 42.59 -25.89 11.54
C VAL A 27 41.63 -25.40 10.42
N GLY A 28 41.56 -24.17 9.88
CA GLY A 28 42.38 -22.97 9.98
C GLY A 28 43.18 -22.67 8.70
N GLU A 29 42.60 -22.05 7.64
CA GLU A 29 43.26 -21.32 6.52
C GLU A 29 42.17 -20.85 5.50
N GLY A 30 42.10 -19.65 4.91
CA GLY A 30 42.98 -18.46 4.87
C GLY A 30 43.54 -18.18 3.46
N ALA A 31 42.92 -17.29 2.66
CA ALA A 31 43.53 -16.44 1.59
C ALA A 31 42.39 -15.67 0.84
N ALA A 32 42.24 -14.34 0.83
CA ALA A 32 43.12 -13.20 0.50
C ALA A 32 43.52 -13.11 -0.99
N GLY A 33 43.05 -12.05 -1.65
CA GLY A 33 43.39 -11.65 -3.02
C GLY A 33 43.04 -10.19 -3.25
N ASP A 34 44.02 -9.33 -2.97
CA ASP A 34 44.09 -7.88 -3.20
C ASP A 34 44.41 -7.57 -4.68
N ALA A 35 43.86 -6.48 -5.24
CA ALA A 35 44.46 -5.80 -6.39
C ALA A 35 43.95 -4.35 -6.51
N ALA A 36 44.83 -3.40 -6.18
CA ALA A 36 44.76 -2.00 -6.59
C ALA A 36 45.84 -1.68 -7.65
N GLY A 37 45.53 -0.82 -8.62
CA GLY A 37 46.46 0.19 -9.17
C GLY A 37 46.98 0.07 -10.63
N GLU A 38 47.03 1.25 -11.29
CA GLU A 38 47.69 1.66 -12.57
C GLU A 38 46.92 1.37 -13.89
N GLY A 39 46.75 2.28 -14.87
CA GLY A 39 47.17 3.66 -15.14
C GLY A 39 46.92 4.02 -16.63
N ALA A 40 46.89 5.34 -16.96
CA ALA A 40 46.97 5.98 -18.31
C ALA A 40 45.75 5.82 -19.27
N VAL A 41 45.25 6.79 -20.06
CA VAL A 41 45.65 8.14 -20.55
C VAL A 41 44.44 8.80 -21.26
N ALA A 42 44.29 10.13 -21.13
CA ALA A 42 43.71 11.13 -22.07
C ALA A 42 43.34 12.37 -21.24
N ASP A 43 44.26 13.31 -20.97
CA ASP A 43 44.70 14.40 -21.86
C ASP A 43 43.65 14.96 -22.83
N ALA A 44 42.99 16.03 -22.38
CA ALA A 44 42.76 17.24 -23.18
C ALA A 44 42.43 18.38 -22.21
N GLY A 45 43.49 18.95 -21.62
CA GLY A 45 43.41 20.31 -21.10
C GLY A 45 43.42 21.30 -22.26
N THR A 46 42.52 22.28 -22.22
CA THR A 46 42.84 23.61 -22.75
C THR A 46 42.49 24.62 -21.66
N SER A 47 43.57 25.14 -21.10
CA SER A 47 43.69 26.30 -20.23
C SER A 47 43.48 27.61 -20.99
N GLY A 48 43.06 28.65 -20.27
CA GLY A 48 43.22 30.06 -20.63
C GLY A 48 41.98 30.85 -20.22
N ALA A 49 41.95 31.52 -19.07
CA ALA A 49 42.57 32.84 -18.82
C ALA A 49 41.91 33.90 -19.73
N ASP A 50 41.49 35.08 -19.31
CA ASP A 50 41.70 35.87 -18.10
C ASP A 50 40.75 37.08 -18.24
N ASP A 51 40.57 37.78 -17.13
CA ASP A 51 40.52 39.25 -17.05
C ASP A 51 39.32 40.13 -17.48
N SER A 52 38.83 40.79 -16.42
CA SER A 52 38.53 42.23 -16.23
C SER A 52 37.49 43.02 -17.04
N GLU A 53 36.59 43.62 -16.24
CA GLU A 53 36.12 45.02 -16.23
C GLU A 53 35.68 45.73 -17.52
N THR A 54 34.44 46.25 -17.45
CA THR A 54 33.95 47.62 -17.74
C THR A 54 32.49 47.47 -18.16
N GLY A 55 31.47 48.13 -17.59
CA GLY A 55 31.39 49.53 -17.21
C GLY A 55 30.63 50.29 -18.30
N VAL A 56 29.43 50.76 -17.94
CA VAL A 56 28.72 51.99 -18.43
C VAL A 56 27.48 51.85 -19.33
N ALA A 57 26.40 52.48 -18.82
CA ALA A 57 25.21 53.14 -19.44
C ALA A 57 24.09 52.27 -20.05
N ASP A 58 22.83 52.35 -19.63
CA ASP A 58 21.87 53.46 -19.36
C ASP A 58 20.91 53.71 -20.55
N GLU A 59 19.70 54.19 -20.22
CA GLU A 59 18.44 54.37 -20.98
C GLU A 59 17.51 53.14 -20.91
N GLY A 60 16.38 53.13 -20.20
CA GLY A 60 15.51 54.22 -19.74
C GLY A 60 14.30 54.32 -20.69
N VAL A 61 13.10 54.02 -20.18
CA VAL A 61 11.85 54.80 -20.30
C VAL A 61 10.69 54.03 -19.66
N SER A 62 9.94 54.77 -18.88
CA SER A 62 8.89 54.44 -17.93
C SER A 62 7.50 54.92 -18.38
N GLN A 63 6.48 54.32 -17.76
CA GLN A 63 5.14 54.87 -17.42
C GLN A 63 4.15 55.12 -18.57
N THR A 64 2.84 54.91 -18.42
CA THR A 64 1.90 55.52 -17.43
C THR A 64 0.70 54.58 -17.11
N ASP A 65 0.28 54.43 -15.84
CA ASP A 65 -0.90 55.05 -15.16
C ASP A 65 -2.27 54.51 -15.64
N ASP A 66 -3.38 54.42 -14.91
CA ASP A 66 -3.81 54.55 -13.51
C ASP A 66 -5.29 54.07 -13.51
N ALA A 67 -5.80 53.62 -12.36
CA ALA A 67 -7.11 54.03 -11.78
C ALA A 67 -7.82 52.95 -10.96
N ALA A 68 -7.96 53.24 -9.67
CA ALA A 68 -8.87 52.62 -8.72
C ALA A 68 -10.09 53.54 -8.44
N GLY A 69 -11.21 52.97 -7.98
CA GLY A 69 -12.39 53.69 -7.47
C GLY A 69 -13.69 52.86 -7.61
N THR A 70 -14.16 52.08 -6.61
CA THR A 70 -14.98 52.41 -5.41
C THR A 70 -16.51 52.45 -5.61
N GLY A 71 -17.22 51.62 -4.82
CA GLY A 71 -18.61 51.80 -4.32
C GLY A 71 -19.75 51.45 -5.29
N SER A 72 -20.97 51.04 -4.89
CA SER A 72 -21.60 50.71 -3.61
C SER A 72 -22.99 50.11 -3.93
N ASP A 73 -23.44 49.16 -3.11
CA ASP A 73 -24.81 48.90 -2.61
C ASP A 73 -26.05 48.61 -3.50
N THR A 74 -26.91 47.79 -2.86
CA THR A 74 -28.37 47.52 -3.01
C THR A 74 -28.74 46.28 -3.88
N ASN A 75 -29.26 45.15 -3.37
CA ASN A 75 -30.31 44.73 -2.41
C ASN A 75 -31.71 44.51 -3.05
N VAL A 76 -32.37 43.40 -2.64
CA VAL A 76 -33.82 43.04 -2.74
C VAL A 76 -34.30 42.47 -4.10
N VAL A 77 -34.56 41.16 -4.29
CA VAL A 77 -35.65 40.23 -3.86
C VAL A 77 -36.90 40.25 -4.77
N GLU A 78 -37.39 39.02 -5.09
CA GLU A 78 -38.72 38.64 -5.63
C GLU A 78 -39.04 39.02 -7.08
N ASP A 79 -39.83 38.32 -7.90
CA ASP A 79 -40.68 37.12 -7.86
C ASP A 79 -41.11 36.86 -9.33
N SER A 80 -41.79 35.74 -9.58
CA SER A 80 -42.76 35.46 -10.66
C SER A 80 -42.39 34.33 -11.62
N ALA A 81 -42.96 33.17 -11.31
CA ALA A 81 -43.32 32.12 -12.24
C ALA A 81 -44.64 32.45 -12.98
N VAL A 82 -44.76 32.06 -14.25
CA VAL A 82 -45.91 31.35 -14.89
C VAL A 82 -45.48 30.98 -16.31
N GLU A 83 -45.36 29.69 -16.62
CA GLU A 83 -46.33 28.87 -17.39
C GLU A 83 -46.43 29.23 -18.89
N ASP A 84 -46.08 28.28 -19.76
CA ASP A 84 -47.04 27.83 -20.75
C ASP A 84 -46.75 26.40 -21.23
N ALA A 85 -47.83 25.67 -21.39
CA ALA A 85 -47.92 24.24 -21.63
C ALA A 85 -47.76 23.88 -23.11
N ASP A 86 -47.30 22.66 -23.38
CA ASP A 86 -48.02 21.83 -24.36
C ASP A 86 -47.95 20.34 -23.96
N THR A 87 -49.14 19.77 -23.82
CA THR A 87 -49.41 18.37 -23.49
C THR A 87 -50.39 17.88 -24.52
N VAL A 88 -50.10 16.81 -25.27
CA VAL A 88 -51.12 15.79 -25.56
C VAL A 88 -50.53 14.39 -25.80
N HIS A 89 -51.02 13.48 -24.96
CA HIS A 89 -51.27 12.03 -25.01
C HIS A 89 -51.01 11.20 -26.29
N ASP A 90 -50.59 9.93 -26.12
CA ASP A 90 -51.54 8.80 -26.05
C ASP A 90 -50.89 7.50 -25.52
N ALA A 91 -51.76 6.63 -25.01
CA ALA A 91 -51.56 5.59 -24.02
C ALA A 91 -51.14 4.21 -24.54
N GLY A 92 -50.56 3.43 -23.61
CA GLY A 92 -51.01 2.06 -23.34
C GLY A 92 -50.31 0.92 -24.09
N ASN A 93 -49.46 0.18 -23.37
CA ASN A 93 -49.56 -1.28 -23.36
C ASN A 93 -48.87 -1.88 -22.13
N ALA A 94 -49.67 -2.45 -21.23
CA ALA A 94 -49.21 -3.34 -20.18
C ALA A 94 -48.95 -4.72 -20.80
N GLY A 95 -47.70 -5.17 -20.75
CA GLY A 95 -47.28 -6.50 -21.19
C GLY A 95 -46.34 -7.11 -20.16
N ASP A 96 -46.95 -7.82 -19.21
CA ASP A 96 -46.32 -8.84 -18.39
C ASP A 96 -45.48 -9.78 -19.28
N SER A 97 -44.19 -9.85 -19.01
CA SER A 97 -43.36 -10.99 -19.41
C SER A 97 -42.25 -11.14 -18.39
N GLY A 98 -42.41 -12.17 -17.56
CA GLY A 98 -41.40 -12.62 -16.63
C GLY A 98 -40.05 -12.79 -17.34
N GLY A 99 -39.04 -12.12 -16.81
CA GLY A 99 -37.65 -12.35 -17.15
C GLY A 99 -37.24 -13.75 -16.71
N ALA A 100 -37.55 -14.74 -17.54
CA ALA A 100 -36.96 -16.05 -17.47
C ALA A 100 -35.45 -15.85 -17.56
N ALA A 101 -34.75 -16.23 -16.48
CA ALA A 101 -33.32 -16.48 -16.51
C ALA A 101 -33.07 -17.53 -17.61
N VAL A 102 -32.70 -17.04 -18.78
CA VAL A 102 -32.13 -17.87 -19.83
C VAL A 102 -30.75 -18.26 -19.33
N ASN A 103 -30.68 -19.41 -18.66
CA ASN A 103 -29.46 -20.22 -18.67
C ASN A 103 -29.23 -20.61 -20.13
N ALA A 104 -28.63 -19.68 -20.88
CA ALA A 104 -28.03 -19.99 -22.15
C ALA A 104 -26.82 -20.86 -21.80
N ASP A 105 -26.97 -22.16 -22.00
CA ASP A 105 -25.88 -23.07 -22.33
C ASP A 105 -25.13 -22.43 -23.50
N SER A 106 -24.18 -21.54 -23.18
CA SER A 106 -23.38 -20.87 -24.17
C SER A 106 -22.47 -21.96 -24.71
N GLY A 107 -22.70 -22.36 -25.96
CA GLY A 107 -21.85 -23.27 -26.73
C GLY A 107 -20.47 -22.68 -27.02
N PHE A 108 -19.91 -21.97 -26.04
CA PHE A 108 -18.59 -21.39 -26.04
C PHE A 108 -17.57 -22.53 -25.85
N ASP A 109 -16.83 -22.81 -26.91
CA ASP A 109 -15.81 -23.85 -26.92
C ASP A 109 -14.44 -23.24 -26.59
N GLU A 110 -14.06 -23.28 -25.31
CA GLU A 110 -12.75 -22.79 -24.80
C GLU A 110 -11.57 -23.36 -25.61
N SER A 111 -11.70 -24.59 -26.10
CA SER A 111 -10.62 -25.28 -26.83
C SER A 111 -10.34 -24.68 -28.22
N LYS A 112 -11.31 -23.96 -28.79
CA LYS A 112 -11.21 -23.33 -30.12
C LYS A 112 -11.20 -21.81 -30.09
N ALA A 113 -11.57 -21.20 -28.96
CA ALA A 113 -11.63 -19.75 -28.82
C ALA A 113 -10.24 -19.10 -28.90
N THR A 114 -10.19 -17.98 -29.61
CA THR A 114 -9.03 -17.07 -29.60
C THR A 114 -8.87 -16.42 -28.22
N LEU A 115 -7.70 -15.82 -27.96
CA LEU A 115 -7.47 -15.11 -26.69
C LEU A 115 -8.48 -13.98 -26.46
N ASN A 116 -8.82 -13.20 -27.50
CA ASN A 116 -9.75 -12.08 -27.37
C ASN A 116 -11.17 -12.54 -27.10
N GLU A 117 -11.66 -13.55 -27.84
CA GLU A 117 -12.99 -14.14 -27.58
C GLU A 117 -13.07 -14.67 -26.14
N MET A 118 -12.00 -15.31 -25.67
CA MET A 118 -11.95 -15.87 -24.34
C MET A 118 -11.91 -14.79 -23.25
N TYR A 119 -11.12 -13.74 -23.49
CA TYR A 119 -11.01 -12.58 -22.60
C TYR A 119 -12.35 -11.86 -22.50
N ASP A 120 -13.01 -11.59 -23.63
CA ASP A 120 -14.30 -10.88 -23.67
C ASP A 120 -15.40 -11.72 -23.02
N HIS A 121 -15.40 -13.03 -23.20
CA HIS A 121 -16.33 -13.92 -22.50
C HIS A 121 -16.15 -13.85 -20.98
N LEU A 122 -14.93 -14.08 -20.46
CA LEU A 122 -14.68 -14.04 -19.01
C LEU A 122 -14.97 -12.66 -18.40
N ARG A 123 -14.68 -11.58 -19.13
CA ARG A 123 -14.93 -10.21 -18.66
C ARG A 123 -16.42 -9.89 -18.48
N HIS A 124 -17.29 -10.52 -19.25
CA HIS A 124 -18.75 -10.27 -19.22
C HIS A 124 -19.55 -11.44 -18.68
N SER A 125 -18.91 -12.56 -18.34
CA SER A 125 -19.56 -13.72 -17.76
C SER A 125 -20.21 -13.32 -16.43
N THR A 126 -21.44 -13.80 -16.23
CA THR A 126 -22.17 -13.71 -14.97
C THR A 126 -22.15 -15.03 -14.22
N ASP A 127 -21.49 -16.06 -14.78
CA ASP A 127 -21.32 -17.35 -14.15
C ASP A 127 -20.17 -17.29 -13.12
N THR A 128 -20.54 -17.03 -11.87
CA THR A 128 -19.59 -17.02 -10.74
C THR A 128 -18.83 -18.35 -10.62
N ALA A 129 -19.43 -19.50 -10.93
CA ALA A 129 -18.76 -20.79 -10.78
C ALA A 129 -17.65 -20.96 -11.83
N GLU A 130 -17.89 -20.52 -13.07
CA GLU A 130 -16.88 -20.48 -14.12
C GLU A 130 -15.70 -19.57 -13.72
N LEU A 131 -16.01 -18.35 -13.28
CA LEU A 131 -15.00 -17.34 -12.90
C LEU A 131 -14.15 -17.80 -11.72
N ASP A 132 -14.80 -18.33 -10.68
CA ASP A 132 -14.11 -18.83 -9.49
C ASP A 132 -13.25 -20.06 -9.81
N ALA A 133 -13.74 -20.95 -10.68
CA ALA A 133 -12.94 -22.08 -11.16
C ALA A 133 -11.73 -21.62 -11.97
N PHE A 134 -11.88 -20.59 -12.81
CA PHE A 134 -10.79 -20.02 -13.58
C PHE A 134 -9.75 -19.34 -12.69
N ALA A 135 -10.17 -18.59 -11.66
CA ALA A 135 -9.28 -17.93 -10.71
C ALA A 135 -8.35 -18.91 -9.96
N MET A 136 -8.84 -20.13 -9.71
CA MET A 136 -8.10 -21.18 -9.00
C MET A 136 -7.27 -22.08 -9.92
N ARG A 137 -7.27 -21.83 -11.23
CA ARG A 137 -6.55 -22.67 -12.20
C ARG A 137 -5.03 -22.50 -12.01
N PRO A 138 -4.25 -23.59 -11.93
CA PRO A 138 -2.81 -23.49 -11.84
C PRO A 138 -2.25 -22.83 -13.10
N LEU A 139 -1.29 -21.92 -12.90
CA LEU A 139 -0.60 -21.27 -14.01
C LEU A 139 0.22 -22.29 -14.81
N PRO A 140 0.31 -22.14 -16.13
CA PRO A 140 1.22 -22.91 -16.97
C PRO A 140 2.70 -22.74 -16.54
N ASP A 141 3.57 -23.63 -17.01
CA ASP A 141 5.02 -23.47 -16.81
C ASP A 141 5.49 -22.13 -17.40
N PRO A 142 6.16 -21.25 -16.62
CA PRO A 142 6.70 -19.99 -17.11
C PRO A 142 7.64 -20.11 -18.33
N LYS A 143 8.21 -21.31 -18.59
CA LYS A 143 9.01 -21.58 -19.79
C LYS A 143 8.19 -21.61 -21.07
N ASP A 144 6.88 -21.90 -20.98
CA ASP A 144 5.95 -21.72 -22.09
C ASP A 144 5.38 -20.30 -22.06
N ALA A 145 6.16 -19.37 -22.61
CA ALA A 145 5.81 -17.95 -22.60
C ALA A 145 4.44 -17.64 -23.22
N ALA A 146 4.03 -18.41 -24.24
CA ALA A 146 2.74 -18.20 -24.92
C ALA A 146 1.57 -18.64 -24.03
N ALA A 147 1.63 -19.85 -23.46
CA ALA A 147 0.60 -20.34 -22.55
C ALA A 147 0.53 -19.48 -21.28
N PHE A 148 1.68 -19.12 -20.72
CA PHE A 148 1.76 -18.29 -19.52
C PHE A 148 1.16 -16.89 -19.75
N SER A 149 1.56 -16.21 -20.84
CA SER A 149 1.01 -14.90 -21.18
C SER A 149 -0.50 -14.95 -21.45
N ARG A 150 -0.99 -16.01 -22.10
CA ARG A 150 -2.43 -16.21 -22.32
C ARG A 150 -3.16 -16.36 -20.99
N ALA A 151 -2.65 -17.20 -20.09
CA ALA A 151 -3.26 -17.45 -18.78
C ALA A 151 -3.31 -16.17 -17.93
N THR A 152 -2.22 -15.39 -17.86
CA THR A 152 -2.20 -14.16 -17.07
C THR A 152 -3.10 -13.06 -17.64
N ALA A 153 -3.28 -13.00 -18.96
CA ALA A 153 -4.22 -12.06 -19.59
C ALA A 153 -5.67 -12.44 -19.27
N LEU A 154 -6.01 -13.73 -19.30
CA LEU A 154 -7.37 -14.18 -18.94
C LEU A 154 -7.65 -14.01 -17.44
N LEU A 155 -6.66 -14.22 -16.57
CA LEU A 155 -6.81 -13.93 -15.14
C LEU A 155 -7.05 -12.44 -14.86
N GLU A 156 -6.51 -11.53 -15.68
CA GLU A 156 -6.83 -10.09 -15.57
C GLU A 156 -8.32 -9.83 -15.82
N ALA A 157 -8.94 -10.52 -16.79
CA ALA A 157 -10.38 -10.42 -17.05
C ALA A 157 -11.20 -10.92 -15.86
N VAL A 158 -10.81 -12.07 -15.29
CA VAL A 158 -11.48 -12.67 -14.12
C VAL A 158 -11.34 -11.79 -12.88
N ALA A 159 -10.13 -11.27 -12.61
CA ALA A 159 -9.86 -10.39 -11.49
C ALA A 159 -10.67 -9.07 -11.57
N GLY A 160 -10.86 -8.54 -12.78
CA GLY A 160 -11.65 -7.34 -13.02
C GLY A 160 -13.17 -7.57 -13.10
N ASN A 161 -13.64 -8.81 -13.00
CA ASN A 161 -15.06 -9.14 -13.06
C ASN A 161 -15.64 -9.27 -11.64
N LEU A 162 -16.65 -8.45 -11.31
CA LEU A 162 -17.28 -8.43 -9.99
C LEU A 162 -18.19 -9.64 -9.71
N HIS A 163 -18.49 -10.46 -10.71
CA HIS A 163 -19.15 -11.76 -10.53
C HIS A 163 -18.20 -12.83 -10.00
N THR A 164 -16.87 -12.63 -10.10
CA THR A 164 -15.88 -13.43 -9.37
C THR A 164 -16.05 -13.16 -7.88
N SER A 165 -16.21 -14.21 -7.08
CA SER A 165 -16.51 -14.03 -5.66
C SER A 165 -15.40 -13.24 -4.95
N VAL A 166 -15.78 -12.50 -3.90
CA VAL A 166 -14.84 -11.72 -3.08
C VAL A 166 -13.69 -12.61 -2.60
N GLU A 167 -14.00 -13.83 -2.15
CA GLU A 167 -13.00 -14.81 -1.72
C GLU A 167 -11.94 -15.10 -2.80
N LYS A 168 -12.36 -15.28 -4.05
CA LYS A 168 -11.42 -15.56 -5.15
C LYS A 168 -10.66 -14.32 -5.59
N ARG A 169 -11.26 -13.13 -5.52
CA ARG A 169 -10.54 -11.86 -5.75
C ARG A 169 -9.48 -11.61 -4.67
N ILE A 170 -9.78 -11.89 -3.40
CA ILE A 170 -8.79 -11.87 -2.30
C ILE A 170 -7.67 -12.87 -2.58
N TYR A 171 -7.98 -14.12 -2.92
CA TYR A 171 -6.97 -15.13 -3.25
C TYR A 171 -6.04 -14.66 -4.37
N LEU A 172 -6.57 -14.06 -5.44
CA LEU A 172 -5.77 -13.49 -6.52
C LEU A 172 -4.91 -12.32 -6.02
N ALA A 173 -5.48 -11.44 -5.19
CA ALA A 173 -4.78 -10.30 -4.61
C ALA A 173 -3.60 -10.71 -3.72
N GLU A 174 -3.71 -11.82 -2.97
CA GLU A 174 -2.66 -12.32 -2.07
C GLU A 174 -1.59 -13.15 -2.79
N SER A 175 -1.98 -13.94 -3.80
CA SER A 175 -1.12 -14.98 -4.39
C SER A 175 -0.42 -14.55 -5.69
N MET A 176 -0.97 -13.57 -6.41
CA MET A 176 -0.44 -13.18 -7.71
C MET A 176 0.68 -12.16 -7.57
N ARG A 177 1.68 -12.26 -8.46
CA ARG A 177 2.83 -11.32 -8.52
C ARG A 177 2.79 -10.38 -9.72
N PHE A 178 1.69 -10.39 -10.46
CA PHE A 178 1.60 -9.75 -11.77
C PHE A 178 0.96 -8.36 -11.64
N PRO A 179 1.66 -7.29 -12.02
CA PRO A 179 1.15 -5.94 -11.86
C PRO A 179 -0.19 -5.69 -12.56
N ASN A 180 -0.44 -6.29 -13.73
CA ASN A 180 -1.70 -6.09 -14.45
C ASN A 180 -2.92 -6.60 -13.67
N ILE A 181 -2.80 -7.74 -12.98
CA ILE A 181 -3.87 -8.29 -12.12
C ILE A 181 -4.03 -7.44 -10.87
N LEU A 182 -2.93 -7.16 -10.17
CA LEU A 182 -2.94 -6.41 -8.90
C LEU A 182 -3.46 -4.97 -9.09
N VAL A 183 -3.18 -4.35 -10.23
CA VAL A 183 -3.73 -3.04 -10.59
C VAL A 183 -5.25 -3.08 -10.74
N LYS A 184 -5.81 -4.12 -11.35
CA LYS A 184 -7.29 -4.26 -11.42
C LYS A 184 -7.89 -4.37 -10.04
N LEU A 185 -7.32 -5.21 -9.18
CA LEU A 185 -7.79 -5.46 -7.82
C LEU A 185 -7.53 -4.27 -6.88
N SER A 186 -6.57 -3.39 -7.18
CA SER A 186 -6.32 -2.19 -6.37
C SER A 186 -7.44 -1.16 -6.44
N SER A 187 -8.33 -1.26 -7.42
CA SER A 187 -9.52 -0.39 -7.58
C SER A 187 -10.82 -1.15 -7.30
N ASP A 188 -10.72 -2.30 -6.64
CA ASP A 188 -11.86 -3.13 -6.29
C ASP A 188 -12.85 -2.37 -5.39
N PRO A 189 -14.17 -2.48 -5.59
CA PRO A 189 -15.14 -1.83 -4.70
C PRO A 189 -15.06 -2.34 -3.26
N ASP A 190 -14.63 -3.59 -3.04
CA ASP A 190 -14.51 -4.18 -1.72
C ASP A 190 -13.15 -3.83 -1.09
N GLU A 191 -13.17 -3.16 0.06
CA GLU A 191 -11.96 -2.75 0.79
C GLU A 191 -11.10 -3.93 1.24
N THR A 192 -11.69 -5.11 1.48
CA THR A 192 -10.92 -6.28 1.90
C THR A 192 -10.07 -6.82 0.75
N VAL A 193 -10.56 -6.74 -0.50
CA VAL A 193 -9.76 -7.06 -1.69
C VAL A 193 -8.62 -6.06 -1.86
N ARG A 194 -8.89 -4.75 -1.72
CA ARG A 194 -7.84 -3.72 -1.81
C ARG A 194 -6.79 -3.86 -0.71
N ALA A 195 -7.20 -4.21 0.52
CA ALA A 195 -6.30 -4.47 1.63
C ALA A 195 -5.41 -5.70 1.37
N ALA A 196 -5.96 -6.74 0.75
CA ALA A 196 -5.19 -7.91 0.33
C ALA A 196 -4.12 -7.56 -0.72
N VAL A 197 -4.45 -6.68 -1.70
CA VAL A 197 -3.43 -6.14 -2.63
C VAL A 197 -2.37 -5.38 -1.85
N ALA A 198 -2.77 -4.48 -0.95
CA ALA A 198 -1.86 -3.67 -0.15
C ALA A 198 -0.92 -4.51 0.73
N ALA A 199 -1.35 -5.69 1.20
CA ALA A 199 -0.54 -6.61 1.99
C ALA A 199 0.37 -7.52 1.14
N ASN A 200 0.15 -7.61 -0.17
CA ASN A 200 0.90 -8.50 -1.05
C ASN A 200 2.38 -8.09 -1.12
N THR A 201 3.28 -9.01 -0.78
CA THR A 201 4.71 -8.67 -0.70
C THR A 201 5.46 -8.66 -2.05
N ASP A 202 4.82 -9.17 -3.11
CA ASP A 202 5.29 -9.13 -4.51
C ASP A 202 4.89 -7.84 -5.25
N ASP A 203 4.07 -7.00 -4.62
CA ASP A 203 3.66 -5.70 -5.12
C ASP A 203 4.84 -4.80 -5.47
N LYS A 204 4.54 -3.78 -6.28
CA LYS A 204 5.50 -2.74 -6.62
C LYS A 204 5.33 -1.55 -5.69
N ASN A 205 6.44 -0.94 -5.30
CA ASN A 205 6.47 0.26 -4.45
C ASN A 205 5.48 1.34 -4.91
N TRP A 206 5.32 1.56 -6.22
CA TRP A 206 4.39 2.55 -6.75
C TRP A 206 2.91 2.19 -6.51
N LEU A 207 2.55 0.90 -6.56
CA LEU A 207 1.19 0.42 -6.33
C LEU A 207 0.84 0.49 -4.85
N VAL A 208 1.76 0.05 -3.98
CA VAL A 208 1.60 0.21 -2.53
C VAL A 208 1.51 1.70 -2.17
N GLY A 209 2.31 2.54 -2.81
CA GLY A 209 2.25 3.99 -2.68
C GLY A 209 0.86 4.57 -2.98
N LEU A 210 0.19 4.09 -4.03
CA LEU A 210 -1.19 4.44 -4.32
C LEU A 210 -2.13 4.03 -3.16
N LEU A 211 -1.97 2.81 -2.65
CA LEU A 211 -2.82 2.25 -1.57
C LEU A 211 -2.57 2.90 -0.20
N THR A 212 -1.42 3.53 0.05
CA THR A 212 -1.23 4.38 1.25
C THR A 212 -2.14 5.61 1.29
N LYS A 213 -2.84 5.92 0.19
CA LYS A 213 -3.81 7.02 0.07
C LYS A 213 -5.24 6.52 -0.18
N ASP A 214 -5.50 5.23 0.05
CA ASP A 214 -6.83 4.65 -0.12
C ASP A 214 -7.86 5.34 0.81
N PRO A 215 -9.11 5.53 0.39
CA PRO A 215 -10.16 6.07 1.26
C PRO A 215 -10.39 5.22 2.51
N ASP A 216 -10.22 3.91 2.44
CA ASP A 216 -10.39 3.01 3.58
C ASP A 216 -9.12 2.95 4.46
N VAL A 217 -9.32 3.07 5.78
CA VAL A 217 -8.22 3.09 6.75
C VAL A 217 -7.48 1.76 6.77
N SER A 218 -8.19 0.63 6.72
CA SER A 218 -7.62 -0.72 6.81
C SER A 218 -6.69 -1.01 5.62
N VAL A 219 -7.05 -0.49 4.43
CA VAL A 219 -6.20 -0.56 3.24
C VAL A 219 -4.92 0.26 3.42
N ARG A 220 -5.04 1.50 3.91
CA ARG A 220 -3.86 2.36 4.19
C ARG A 220 -2.92 1.71 5.20
N GLU A 221 -3.47 1.14 6.26
CA GLU A 221 -2.69 0.45 7.30
C GLU A 221 -1.95 -0.77 6.76
N SER A 222 -2.63 -1.58 5.94
CA SER A 222 -2.02 -2.73 5.26
C SER A 222 -0.88 -2.29 4.34
N ALA A 223 -1.08 -1.20 3.59
CA ALA A 223 -0.06 -0.62 2.73
C ALA A 223 1.15 -0.11 3.54
N LEU A 224 0.95 0.58 4.66
CA LEU A 224 2.04 1.10 5.50
C LEU A 224 2.91 -0.02 6.10
N LYS A 225 2.30 -1.17 6.39
CA LYS A 225 2.97 -2.37 6.90
C LYS A 225 3.74 -3.16 5.83
N ASN A 226 3.45 -2.94 4.55
CA ASN A 226 4.11 -3.66 3.46
C ASN A 226 5.61 -3.32 3.37
N LYS A 227 6.45 -4.34 3.12
CA LYS A 227 7.91 -4.20 2.94
C LYS A 227 8.31 -3.32 1.76
N GLN A 228 7.47 -3.25 0.73
CA GLN A 228 7.70 -2.45 -0.47
C GLN A 228 7.44 -0.95 -0.24
N THR A 229 6.85 -0.58 0.89
CA THR A 229 6.54 0.83 1.22
C THR A 229 7.81 1.61 1.50
N SER A 230 7.93 2.77 0.86
CA SER A 230 9.10 3.63 1.05
C SER A 230 9.07 4.34 2.40
N TRP A 231 10.24 4.78 2.87
CA TRP A 231 10.35 5.62 4.07
C TRP A 231 9.52 6.90 3.98
N LYS A 232 9.48 7.53 2.80
CA LYS A 232 8.67 8.73 2.56
C LYS A 232 7.18 8.45 2.76
N MET A 233 6.69 7.36 2.17
CA MET A 233 5.27 6.96 2.31
C MET A 233 4.92 6.62 3.76
N ARG A 234 5.81 5.94 4.50
CA ARG A 234 5.61 5.65 5.93
C ARG A 234 5.59 6.91 6.79
N MET A 235 6.41 7.90 6.47
CA MET A 235 6.41 9.20 7.15
C MET A 235 5.09 9.93 6.93
N GLU A 236 4.64 10.04 5.68
CA GLU A 236 3.35 10.66 5.35
C GLU A 236 2.17 9.91 6.01
N GLY A 237 2.22 8.58 6.10
CA GLY A 237 1.21 7.80 6.81
C GLY A 237 1.28 7.95 8.33
N ALA A 238 2.48 8.08 8.91
CA ALA A 238 2.63 8.36 10.33
C ALA A 238 2.10 9.75 10.72
N GLU A 239 2.02 10.70 9.78
CA GLU A 239 1.42 12.02 9.99
C GLU A 239 -0.11 12.03 9.78
N ASP A 240 -0.69 10.98 9.18
CA ASP A 240 -2.13 10.90 8.91
C ASP A 240 -2.91 10.67 10.23
N PRO A 241 -3.80 11.61 10.65
CA PRO A 241 -4.56 11.52 11.90
C PRO A 241 -5.67 10.47 11.86
N GLN A 242 -5.83 9.74 10.76
CA GLN A 242 -6.79 8.64 10.65
C GLN A 242 -6.14 7.27 10.87
N ILE A 243 -4.81 7.17 10.89
CA ILE A 243 -4.12 5.89 11.11
C ILE A 243 -4.27 5.46 12.56
N GLY A 244 -4.53 4.17 12.76
CA GLY A 244 -4.81 3.59 14.06
C GLY A 244 -3.54 3.38 14.91
N PRO A 245 -3.70 3.25 16.23
CA PRO A 245 -2.59 3.10 17.17
C PRO A 245 -1.74 1.86 16.91
N GLU A 246 -2.33 0.76 16.45
CA GLU A 246 -1.57 -0.48 16.15
C GLU A 246 -0.58 -0.29 15.00
N THR A 247 -0.99 0.42 13.96
CA THR A 247 -0.12 0.72 12.82
C THR A 247 0.95 1.74 13.21
N LEU A 248 0.60 2.74 14.03
CA LEU A 248 1.56 3.68 14.58
C LEU A 248 2.60 3.00 15.47
N ASP A 249 2.21 2.05 16.32
CA ASP A 249 3.14 1.27 17.15
C ASP A 249 4.11 0.44 16.29
N PHE A 250 3.62 -0.16 15.18
CA PHE A 250 4.48 -0.83 14.21
C PHE A 250 5.48 0.14 13.55
N LEU A 251 5.03 1.33 13.14
CA LEU A 251 5.90 2.36 12.57
C LEU A 251 6.90 2.91 13.60
N ALA A 252 6.54 2.95 14.88
CA ALA A 252 7.41 3.36 15.98
C ALA A 252 8.58 2.39 16.24
N GLN A 253 8.47 1.13 15.81
CA GLN A 253 9.51 0.10 16.00
C GLN A 253 10.56 0.10 14.88
N MET A 254 10.32 0.87 13.81
CA MET A 254 11.21 0.96 12.65
C MET A 254 12.63 1.37 13.05
N GLY A 255 13.61 0.59 12.59
CA GLY A 255 15.03 0.83 12.83
C GLY A 255 15.50 0.56 14.27
N LEU A 256 14.65 -0.01 15.11
CA LEU A 256 15.03 -0.59 16.41
C LEU A 256 15.20 -2.11 16.31
N GLU A 257 14.41 -2.76 15.46
CA GLU A 257 14.48 -4.19 15.19
C GLU A 257 15.41 -4.51 14.01
N GLU A 258 16.03 -5.69 14.04
CA GLU A 258 16.97 -6.15 12.99
C GLU A 258 16.30 -6.30 11.61
N ASP A 259 14.97 -6.49 11.60
CA ASP A 259 14.19 -6.73 10.40
C ASP A 259 13.99 -5.46 9.54
N PHE A 260 14.17 -4.27 10.13
CA PHE A 260 14.08 -3.00 9.41
C PHE A 260 15.43 -2.48 8.93
N LYS A 261 15.89 -3.05 7.81
CA LYS A 261 17.07 -2.56 7.08
C LYS A 261 16.77 -1.21 6.42
N GLY A 262 17.29 -0.12 6.97
CA GLY A 262 17.24 1.19 6.34
C GLY A 262 18.07 2.26 7.04
N PRO A 263 18.17 3.47 6.46
CA PRO A 263 18.94 4.55 7.06
C PRO A 263 18.36 4.96 8.42
N ALA A 264 19.18 4.91 9.47
CA ALA A 264 18.76 5.22 10.84
C ALA A 264 18.08 6.60 10.97
N VAL A 265 18.52 7.58 10.17
CA VAL A 265 17.92 8.93 10.11
C VAL A 265 16.46 8.88 9.63
N LEU A 266 16.17 8.12 8.57
CA LEU A 266 14.81 8.02 8.03
C LEU A 266 13.88 7.28 9.00
N ALA A 267 14.39 6.22 9.65
CA ALA A 267 13.65 5.52 10.69
C ALA A 267 13.30 6.45 11.85
N ALA A 268 14.27 7.25 12.32
CA ALA A 268 14.03 8.24 13.38
C ALA A 268 13.00 9.31 12.96
N MET A 269 12.99 9.75 11.70
CA MET A 269 11.98 10.68 11.20
C MET A 269 10.56 10.07 11.23
N VAL A 270 10.40 8.80 10.86
CA VAL A 270 9.11 8.10 10.98
C VAL A 270 8.69 8.01 12.45
N ARG A 271 9.58 7.63 13.37
CA ARG A 271 9.27 7.57 14.80
C ARG A 271 8.88 8.92 15.38
N ARG A 272 9.54 10.00 14.94
CA ARG A 272 9.17 11.38 15.31
C ARG A 272 7.77 11.74 14.80
N ALA A 273 7.44 11.38 13.56
CA ALA A 273 6.10 11.60 13.01
C ALA A 273 5.04 10.83 13.82
N VAL A 274 5.31 9.58 14.19
CA VAL A 274 4.43 8.81 15.08
C VAL A 274 4.24 9.52 16.43
N ALA A 275 5.30 10.02 17.05
CA ALA A 275 5.21 10.73 18.34
C ALA A 275 4.28 11.96 18.28
N LEU A 276 4.22 12.63 17.12
CA LEU A 276 3.37 13.80 16.88
C LEU A 276 1.94 13.45 16.43
N ASN A 277 1.66 12.18 16.13
CA ASN A 277 0.35 11.77 15.65
C ASN A 277 -0.66 11.72 16.81
N PRO A 278 -1.84 12.37 16.69
CA PRO A 278 -2.84 12.40 17.76
C PRO A 278 -3.39 11.02 18.18
N ASN A 279 -3.30 10.00 17.32
CA ASN A 279 -3.76 8.64 17.62
C ASN A 279 -2.67 7.73 18.17
N ALA A 280 -1.45 8.23 18.37
CA ALA A 280 -0.39 7.43 19.00
C ALA A 280 -0.81 7.01 20.41
N SER A 281 -0.71 5.71 20.72
CA SER A 281 -1.07 5.21 22.04
C SER A 281 -0.10 5.72 23.11
N GLU A 282 -0.61 5.86 24.34
CA GLU A 282 0.21 6.28 25.49
C GLU A 282 1.41 5.35 25.71
N ASP A 283 1.23 4.03 25.53
CA ASP A 283 2.32 3.05 25.58
C ASP A 283 3.40 3.29 24.50
N THR A 284 2.98 3.64 23.28
CA THR A 284 3.90 3.99 22.18
C THR A 284 4.66 5.27 22.53
N LEU A 285 3.97 6.29 23.04
CA LEU A 285 4.57 7.56 23.43
C LEU A 285 5.55 7.39 24.60
N HIS A 286 5.23 6.60 25.62
CA HIS A 286 6.16 6.30 26.71
C HIS A 286 7.42 5.59 26.22
N ARG A 287 7.30 4.68 25.25
CA ARG A 287 8.45 4.02 24.63
C ARG A 287 9.30 5.02 23.85
N LEU A 288 8.66 5.89 23.04
CA LEU A 288 9.33 6.92 22.25
C LEU A 288 9.97 8.04 23.11
N ALA A 289 9.44 8.32 24.31
CA ALA A 289 10.06 9.21 25.28
C ALA A 289 11.42 8.70 25.78
N GLN A 290 11.72 7.42 25.58
CA GLN A 290 13.03 6.80 25.89
C GLN A 290 13.88 6.54 24.64
N ASP A 291 13.48 7.05 23.46
CA ASP A 291 14.22 6.84 22.20
C ASP A 291 15.67 7.36 22.28
N SER A 292 16.61 6.70 21.60
CA SER A 292 17.99 7.19 21.49
C SER A 292 18.11 8.59 20.86
N VAL A 293 17.18 8.94 19.96
CA VAL A 293 17.19 10.19 19.19
C VAL A 293 16.49 11.30 19.98
N PRO A 294 17.18 12.42 20.29
CA PRO A 294 16.60 13.52 21.07
C PRO A 294 15.29 14.07 20.50
N ASP A 295 15.21 14.29 19.19
CA ASP A 295 14.01 14.91 18.58
C ASP A 295 12.76 14.03 18.73
N VAL A 296 12.93 12.71 18.73
CA VAL A 296 11.83 11.76 18.95
C VAL A 296 11.37 11.81 20.40
N ARG A 297 12.31 11.81 21.35
CA ARG A 297 11.99 11.91 22.78
C ARG A 297 11.22 13.19 23.11
N HIS A 298 11.74 14.34 22.68
CA HIS A 298 11.10 15.63 22.97
C HIS A 298 9.68 15.69 22.37
N ALA A 299 9.47 15.18 21.16
CA ALA A 299 8.14 15.12 20.56
C ALA A 299 7.17 14.27 21.38
N ALA A 300 7.61 13.09 21.83
CA ALA A 300 6.77 12.19 22.64
C ALA A 300 6.47 12.77 24.04
N GLU A 301 7.45 13.36 24.71
CA GLU A 301 7.29 14.01 26.01
C GLU A 301 6.32 15.21 25.94
N GLN A 302 6.44 16.02 24.88
CA GLN A 302 5.52 17.14 24.63
C GLN A 302 4.09 16.64 24.46
N HIS A 303 3.89 15.63 23.61
CA HIS A 303 2.56 15.08 23.38
C HIS A 303 1.95 14.48 24.67
N LEU A 304 2.71 13.71 25.45
CA LEU A 304 2.25 13.20 26.76
C LEU A 304 1.85 14.34 27.71
N SER A 305 2.61 15.44 27.72
CA SER A 305 2.28 16.59 28.56
C SER A 305 0.99 17.31 28.13
N GLU A 306 0.76 17.40 26.82
CA GLU A 306 -0.45 18.01 26.24
C GLU A 306 -1.69 17.15 26.51
N GLN A 307 -1.58 15.83 26.42
CA GLN A 307 -2.69 14.92 26.74
C GLN A 307 -3.10 15.02 28.22
N HIS A 308 -2.14 15.11 29.14
CA HIS A 308 -2.42 15.29 30.57
C HIS A 308 -3.08 16.63 30.91
N LEU A 309 -2.90 17.66 30.10
CA LEU A 309 -3.53 18.98 30.30
C LEU A 309 -5.00 19.01 29.84
N LEU A 310 -5.43 18.04 29.03
CA LEU A 310 -6.78 17.95 28.46
C LEU A 310 -7.71 16.98 29.22
N GLN A 311 -7.20 16.23 30.20
CA GLN A 311 -7.94 15.33 31.09
C GLN A 311 -8.30 16.00 32.43
#